data_AF-A0A353T617-F1
#
_entry.id   AF-A0A353T617-F1
#
_cell.length_a   1.000
_cell.length_b   1.000
_cell.length_c   1.000
_cell.angle_alpha   90.00
_cell.angle_beta   90.00
_cell.angle_gamma   90.00
#
_symmetry.space_group_name_H-M   'P 1'
#
loop_
_entity.id
_entity.type
_entity.pdbx_description
1 polymer ?
#
loop_
_entity_poly.entity_id
_entity_poly.type
_entity_poly.pdbx_seq_one_letter_code
_entity_poly.pdbx_strand_id
1 'polypeptide(L)' 'NHLDPGFYVYRKREREEVLPWDHIDVGVSKAFLWKEKEKAGRGERTPDCRVSCSGCGIRKTWEGIC' A
#
# COMPACT_ATOMS: atom_id res chain seq x y z
N ASN A 1 -1.73 12.59 -28.98
CA ASN A 1 -1.57 11.99 -27.63
C ASN A 1 -0.10 11.79 -27.33
N HIS A 2 0.56 12.82 -26.78
CA HIS A 2 1.99 12.79 -26.47
C HIS A 2 2.16 12.38 -25.00
N LEU A 3 2.29 11.08 -24.75
CA LEU A 3 2.61 10.53 -23.43
C LEU A 3 4.12 10.33 -23.36
N ASP A 4 4.76 10.79 -22.27
CA ASP A 4 6.15 10.44 -21.97
C ASP A 4 6.16 9.17 -21.09
N PRO A 5 6.62 8.01 -21.61
CA PRO A 5 6.71 6.79 -20.82
C PRO A 5 7.69 6.92 -19.65
N GLY A 6 8.75 7.73 -19.80
CA GLY A 6 9.78 7.91 -18.78
C GLY A 6 9.21 8.47 -17.47
N PHE A 7 8.27 9.39 -17.58
CA PHE A 7 7.50 9.92 -16.45
C PHE A 7 6.80 8.83 -15.62
N TYR A 8 6.28 7.77 -16.24
CA TYR A 8 5.53 6.74 -15.50
C TYR A 8 6.44 5.65 -14.93
N VAL A 9 7.54 5.32 -15.62
CA VAL A 9 8.42 4.21 -15.25
C VAL A 9 9.43 4.62 -14.17
N TYR A 10 10.03 5.80 -14.28
CA TYR A 10 11.18 6.18 -13.45
C TYR A 10 10.84 7.14 -12.31
N ARG A 11 9.61 7.66 -12.26
CA ARG A 11 9.23 8.64 -11.24
C ARG A 11 9.15 7.99 -9.86
N LYS A 12 9.91 8.55 -8.92
CA LYS A 12 9.74 8.25 -7.50
C LYS A 12 8.45 8.90 -7.02
N ARG A 13 7.63 8.11 -6.32
CA ARG A 13 6.39 8.58 -5.71
C ARG A 13 6.64 8.98 -4.27
N GLU A 14 6.19 10.17 -3.91
CA GLU A 14 6.22 10.72 -2.54
C GLU A 14 5.03 10.21 -1.73
N ARG A 15 5.06 10.40 -0.40
CA ARG A 15 4.01 9.86 0.47
C ARG A 15 2.74 10.70 0.44
N GLU A 16 2.89 12.01 0.32
CA GLU A 16 1.82 13.00 0.45
C GLU A 16 1.04 13.20 -0.86
N GLU A 17 1.50 12.63 -1.97
CA GLU A 17 0.78 12.74 -3.23
C GLU A 17 -0.40 11.76 -3.36
N VAL A 18 -1.15 11.92 -4.45
CA VAL A 18 -2.19 10.97 -4.86
C VAL A 18 -1.52 9.73 -5.43
N LEU A 19 -1.64 8.62 -4.71
CA LEU A 19 -1.05 7.35 -5.08
C LEU A 19 -2.01 6.55 -5.98
N PRO A 20 -1.49 5.67 -6.86
CA PRO A 20 -2.33 4.88 -7.76
C PRO A 20 -3.40 4.06 -7.05
N TRP A 21 -3.20 3.69 -5.78
CA TRP A 21 -4.15 2.91 -4.98
C TRP A 21 -5.05 3.75 -4.09
N ASP A 22 -4.95 5.09 -4.10
CA ASP A 22 -5.76 5.94 -3.20
C ASP A 22 -7.27 5.86 -3.51
N HIS A 23 -7.65 5.43 -4.71
CA HIS A 23 -9.04 5.20 -5.09
C HIS A 23 -9.57 3.81 -4.70
N ILE A 24 -8.72 2.95 -4.13
CA ILE A 24 -9.09 1.58 -3.74
C ILE A 24 -9.53 1.60 -2.28
N ASP A 25 -10.82 1.34 -2.04
CA ASP A 25 -11.35 1.16 -0.69
C ASP A 25 -11.73 -0.30 -0.45
N VAL A 26 -10.86 -1.00 0.28
CA VAL A 26 -11.05 -2.40 0.71
C VAL A 26 -10.88 -2.55 2.22
N GLY A 27 -10.93 -1.43 2.97
CA GLY A 27 -10.65 -1.40 4.41
C GLY A 27 -9.17 -1.50 4.81
N VAL A 28 -8.25 -1.49 3.84
CA VAL A 28 -6.80 -1.34 4.11
C VAL A 28 -6.43 0.14 4.13
N SER A 29 -5.70 0.59 5.14
CA SER A 29 -5.31 1.98 5.27
C SER A 29 -4.22 2.41 4.28
N LYS A 30 -4.31 3.63 3.75
CA LYS A 30 -3.25 4.26 2.92
C LYS A 30 -1.88 4.21 3.60
N ALA A 31 -1.83 4.44 4.91
CA ALA A 31 -0.61 4.38 5.70
C ALA A 31 0.04 2.98 5.69
N PHE A 32 -0.76 1.91 5.74
CA PHE A 32 -0.25 0.55 5.63
C PHE A 32 0.31 0.26 4.24
N LEU A 33 -0.40 0.63 3.16
CA LEU A 33 0.09 0.44 1.79
C LEU A 33 1.41 1.16 1.54
N TRP A 34 1.59 2.35 2.10
CA TRP A 34 2.88 3.06 2.05
C TRP A 34 3.99 2.28 2.76
N LYS A 35 3.74 1.80 3.98
CA LYS A 35 4.71 0.96 4.73
C LYS A 35 5.10 -0.30 3.95
N GLU A 36 4.13 -0.94 3.30
CA GLU A 36 4.37 -2.14 2.48
C GLU A 36 5.20 -1.81 1.22
N LYS A 37 4.96 -0.68 0.57
CA LYS A 37 5.80 -0.17 -0.53
C LYS A 37 7.24 0.01 -0.08
N GLU A 38 7.46 0.60 1.10
CA GLU A 38 8.81 0.80 1.64
C GLU A 38 9.52 -0.52 1.95
N LYS A 39 8.82 -1.49 2.56
CA LYS A 39 9.34 -2.84 2.79
C LYS A 39 9.69 -3.54 1.48
N ALA A 40 8.81 -3.47 0.48
CA ALA A 40 9.05 -4.05 -0.83
C ALA A 40 10.31 -3.47 -1.48
N GLY A 41 10.55 -2.17 -1.33
CA GLY A 41 11.80 -1.52 -1.77
C GLY A 41 13.06 -2.03 -1.05
N ARG A 42 12.92 -2.58 0.16
CA ARG A 42 14.00 -3.24 0.92
C ARG A 42 14.06 -4.76 0.72
N GLY A 43 13.16 -5.34 -0.07
CA GLY A 43 13.04 -6.80 -0.24
C GLY A 43 12.50 -7.53 1.00
N GLU A 44 11.89 -6.81 1.94
CA GLU A 44 11.31 -7.38 3.15
C GLU A 44 9.90 -7.93 2.88
N ARG A 45 9.59 -9.06 3.50
CA ARG A 45 8.25 -9.66 3.43
C ARG A 45 7.46 -9.35 4.70
N THR A 46 6.16 -9.11 4.52
CA THR A 46 5.23 -9.03 5.64
C THR A 46 4.82 -10.43 6.07
N PRO A 47 4.87 -10.74 7.38
CA PRO A 47 4.51 -12.05 7.89
C PRO A 47 3.02 -12.35 7.70
N ASP A 48 2.68 -13.64 7.80
CA ASP A 48 1.30 -14.11 7.72
C ASP A 48 0.45 -13.49 8.86
N CYS A 49 -0.61 -12.79 8.48
CA CYS A 49 -1.48 -12.09 9.43
C CYS A 49 -2.24 -13.03 10.37
N ARG A 50 -2.34 -14.33 10.04
CA ARG A 50 -2.93 -15.37 10.90
C ARG A 50 -2.02 -15.75 12.08
N VAL A 51 -0.72 -15.48 11.96
CA VAL A 51 0.27 -15.73 13.02
C VAL A 51 0.48 -14.47 13.86
N SER A 52 0.58 -13.32 13.21
CA SER A 52 0.71 -12.02 13.87
C SER A 52 0.09 -10.92 13.01
N CYS A 53 -0.86 -10.18 13.58
CA CYS A 53 -1.58 -9.15 12.84
C CYS A 53 -0.64 -8.05 12.33
N SER A 54 -0.63 -7.85 11.00
CA SER A 54 0.21 -6.84 10.34
C SER A 54 -0.33 -5.41 10.46
N GLY A 55 -1.55 -5.24 11.00
CA GLY A 55 -2.15 -3.92 11.23
C GLY A 55 -2.59 -3.19 9.96
N CYS A 56 -3.11 -3.92 8.96
CA CYS A 56 -3.51 -3.32 7.68
C CYS A 56 -4.70 -2.35 7.75
N GLY A 57 -5.55 -2.49 8.76
CA GLY A 57 -6.76 -1.69 8.96
C GLY A 57 -8.06 -2.48 8.87
N ILE A 58 -8.05 -3.66 8.23
CA ILE A 58 -9.25 -4.47 7.97
C ILE A 58 -10.05 -4.77 9.25
N ARG A 59 -9.36 -5.13 10.35
CA ARG A 59 -10.00 -5.38 11.66
C ARG A 59 -10.87 -4.23 12.19
N LYS A 60 -10.53 -2.98 11.84
CA LYS A 60 -11.30 -1.81 12.29
C LYS A 60 -12.51 -1.56 11.40
N THR A 61 -12.41 -1.94 10.13
CA THR A 61 -13.43 -1.66 9.11
C THR A 61 -14.48 -2.76 9.03
N TRP A 62 -14.10 -4.00 9.32
CA TRP A 62 -14.97 -5.17 9.24
C TRP A 62 -14.88 -5.95 10.56
N GLU A 63 -15.94 -5.91 11.38
CA GLU A 63 -16.01 -6.70 12.60
C GLU A 63 -15.93 -8.20 12.28
N GLY A 64 -15.04 -8.92 12.97
CA GLY A 64 -14.91 -10.38 12.86
C GLY A 64 -13.99 -10.90 11.75
N ILE A 65 -13.29 -10.03 11.01
CA ILE A 65 -12.33 -10.46 9.98
C ILE A 65 -10.88 -10.20 10.46
N CYS A 66 -10.07 -11.27 10.41
CA CYS A 66 -8.67 -11.44 10.85
C CYS A 66 -8.44 -11.59 12.36
#